data_AF-A0A7G3GAM5-F1
#
_entry.id   AF-A0A7G3GAM5-F1
#
_cell.length_a   1.000
_cell.length_b   1.000
_cell.length_c   1.000
_cell.angle_alpha   90.00
_cell.angle_beta   90.00
_cell.angle_gamma   90.00
#
_symmetry.space_group_name_H-M   'P 1'
#
loop_
_entity.id
_entity.type
_entity.pdbx_description
1 polymer ?
#
loop_
_entity_poly.entity_id
_entity_poly.type
_entity_poly.pdbx_seq_one_letter_code
_entity_poly.pdbx_strand_id
1 'polypeptide(L)' 'MKKPKACTNGPRHKWKFVKDIAVKKMSGCANGFSTLSITAKGVYSCECGAKKCGNPHGGIQ' A
#
# COMPACT_ATOMS: atom_id res chain seq x y z
N MET A 1 -8.31 -13.82 6.37
CA MET A 1 -8.36 -12.43 5.86
C MET A 1 -8.45 -11.47 7.04
N LYS A 2 -7.47 -10.57 7.27
CA LYS A 2 -7.53 -9.62 8.40
C LYS A 2 -8.60 -8.56 8.09
N LYS A 3 -9.69 -8.52 8.86
CA LYS A 3 -10.71 -7.45 8.75
C LYS A 3 -10.03 -6.08 8.84
N PRO A 4 -10.32 -5.13 7.94
CA PRO A 4 -9.77 -3.79 8.05
C PRO A 4 -10.24 -3.17 9.37
N LYS A 5 -9.31 -2.66 10.18
CA LYS A 5 -9.67 -1.93 11.41
C LYS A 5 -10.60 -0.76 11.02
N ALA A 6 -11.71 -0.61 11.72
CA ALA A 6 -12.56 0.57 11.57
C ALA A 6 -11.76 1.83 11.93
N CYS A 7 -12.10 2.96 11.30
CA CYS A 7 -11.48 4.23 11.65
C CYS A 7 -12.00 4.67 13.02
N THR A 8 -11.10 5.04 13.94
CA THR A 8 -11.49 5.49 15.28
C THR A 8 -12.21 6.85 15.26
N ASN A 9 -12.01 7.64 14.20
CA ASN A 9 -12.55 9.00 14.07
C ASN A 9 -13.85 9.06 13.24
N GLY A 10 -14.39 7.93 12.78
CA GLY A 10 -15.63 7.90 12.00
C GLY A 10 -15.87 6.60 11.23
N PRO A 11 -16.96 6.50 10.47
CA PRO A 11 -17.33 5.25 9.78
C PRO A 11 -16.38 4.89 8.63
N ARG A 12 -15.59 5.85 8.12
CA ARG A 12 -14.65 5.66 6.99
C ARG A 12 -13.30 6.31 7.28
N HIS A 13 -12.23 5.68 6.79
CA HIS A 13 -10.89 6.26 6.82
C HIS A 13 -10.79 7.39 5.80
N LYS A 14 -10.52 8.61 6.28
CA LYS A 14 -10.08 9.72 5.43
C LYS A 14 -8.60 9.53 5.12
N TRP A 15 -8.31 9.03 3.93
CA TRP A 15 -6.94 8.78 3.49
C TRP A 15 -6.32 10.07 2.92
N LYS A 16 -5.28 10.59 3.57
CA LYS A 16 -4.42 11.64 3.03
C LYS A 16 -3.18 11.00 2.40
N PHE A 17 -2.82 11.43 1.21
CA PHE A 17 -1.54 11.08 0.61
C PHE A 17 -0.41 11.68 1.45
N VAL A 18 0.62 10.89 1.73
CA VAL A 18 1.78 11.30 2.52
C VAL A 18 3.01 11.41 1.64
N LYS A 19 3.33 10.35 0.90
CA LYS A 19 4.52 10.27 0.04
C LYS A 19 4.50 9.06 -0.86
N ASP A 20 5.30 9.08 -1.91
CA ASP A 20 5.64 7.89 -2.69
C ASP A 20 6.77 7.11 -2.04
N ILE A 21 6.71 5.78 -2.16
CA ILE A 21 7.77 4.86 -1.78
C ILE A 21 8.05 3.90 -2.94
N ALA A 22 9.33 3.62 -3.19
CA ALA A 22 9.71 2.54 -4.09
C ALA A 22 9.63 1.22 -3.33
N VAL A 23 8.77 0.31 -3.79
CA VAL A 23 8.66 -1.05 -3.24
C VAL A 23 9.42 -1.99 -4.16
N LYS A 24 10.46 -2.62 -3.60
CA LYS A 24 11.24 -3.66 -4.27
C LYS A 24 10.64 -5.01 -3.91
N LYS A 25 10.08 -5.74 -4.88
CA LYS A 25 9.62 -7.11 -4.69
C LYS A 25 10.57 -8.04 -5.44
N MET A 26 11.25 -8.89 -4.69
CA MET A 26 12.09 -9.94 -5.26
C MET A 26 11.33 -11.24 -5.14
N SER A 27 10.95 -11.82 -6.27
CA SER A 27 10.33 -13.14 -6.31
C SER A 27 11.37 -14.11 -6.87
N GLY A 28 11.85 -15.03 -6.06
CA GLY A 28 12.69 -16.13 -6.54
C GLY A 28 11.80 -17.10 -7.33
N CYS A 29 12.15 -17.37 -8.58
CA CYS A 29 11.56 -18.47 -9.33
C CYS A 29 12.37 -19.75 -9.05
N ALA A 30 11.69 -20.88 -8.89
CA ALA A 30 12.32 -22.18 -8.62
C ALA A 30 13.35 -22.61 -9.71
N ASN A 31 13.34 -21.95 -10.87
CA ASN A 31 14.23 -22.22 -12.01
C ASN A 31 15.52 -21.38 -12.00
N GLY A 32 15.93 -20.80 -10.87
CA GLY A 32 17.17 -20.05 -10.72
C GLY A 32 17.13 -18.59 -11.22
N PHE A 33 16.03 -18.14 -11.83
CA PHE A 33 15.84 -16.76 -12.23
C PHE A 33 15.15 -15.95 -11.12
N SER A 34 15.77 -14.87 -10.66
CA SER A 34 15.17 -13.96 -9.68
C SER A 34 14.57 -12.76 -10.39
N THR A 35 13.24 -12.63 -10.35
CA THR A 35 12.56 -11.46 -10.94
C THR A 35 12.50 -10.36 -9.89
N LEU A 36 13.18 -9.25 -10.19
CA LEU A 36 13.19 -8.04 -9.40
C LEU A 36 12.17 -7.05 -9.97
N SER A 37 11.06 -6.83 -9.27
CA SER A 37 10.05 -5.84 -9.64
C SER A 37 10.17 -4.63 -8.72
N ILE A 38 10.42 -3.45 -9.31
CA ILE A 38 10.40 -2.16 -8.59
C ILE A 38 9.08 -1.48 -8.93
N THR A 39 8.26 -1.18 -7.93
CA THR A 39 6.97 -0.50 -8.12
C THR A 39 6.89 0.71 -7.21
N ALA A 40 6.60 1.89 -7.77
CA ALA A 40 6.25 3.06 -6.98
C ALA A 40 4.86 2.87 -6.34
N LYS A 41 4.77 3.04 -5.03
CA LYS A 41 3.51 3.00 -4.29
C LYS A 41 3.29 4.31 -3.55
N GLY A 42 2.08 4.85 -3.63
CA GLY A 42 1.65 5.96 -2.80
C GLY A 42 1.33 5.46 -1.39
N VAL A 43 1.88 6.11 -0.38
CA VAL A 43 1.55 5.91 1.03
C VAL A 43 0.47 6.89 1.42
N TYR A 44 -0.62 6.36 1.96
CA TYR A 44 -1.71 7.15 2.49
C TYR A 44 -1.85 6.90 3.99
N SER A 45 -2.10 7.96 4.75
CA SER A 45 -2.34 7.90 6.19
C SER A 45 -3.70 8.49 6.51
N CYS A 46 -4.37 7.88 7.48
CA CYS A 46 -5.57 8.43 8.10
C CYS A 46 -5.21 9.09 9.43
N GLU A 47 -6.01 10.06 9.85
CA GLU A 47 -5.85 10.78 11.13
C GLU A 47 -6.00 9.86 12.35
N CYS A 48 -6.68 8.72 12.19
CA CYS A 48 -6.74 7.68 13.24
C CYS A 48 -5.44 6.87 13.39
N GLY A 49 -4.39 7.17 12.62
CA GLY A 49 -3.11 6.46 12.63
C GLY A 49 -3.04 5.24 11.69
N ALA A 50 -4.13 4.92 10.99
CA ALA A 50 -4.11 3.87 9.98
C ALA A 50 -3.28 4.28 8.76
N LYS A 51 -2.52 3.33 8.19
CA LYS A 51 -1.69 3.53 6.99
C LYS A 51 -2.08 2.51 5.92
N LYS A 52 -2.16 2.94 4.66
CA LYS A 52 -2.32 2.04 3.50
C LYS A 52 -1.29 2.39 2.42
N CYS A 53 -0.83 1.38 1.70
CA CYS A 53 0.01 1.54 0.52
C CYS A 53 -0.82 1.17 -0.70
N GLY A 54 -0.96 2.08 -1.66
CA GLY A 54 -1.76 1.90 -2.87
C GLY A 54 -0.97 2.28 -4.12
N ASN A 55 -1.56 2.03 -5.29
CA ASN A 55 -0.99 2.52 -6.54
C ASN A 55 -1.22 4.05 -6.60
N PRO A 56 -0.20 4.89 -6.83
CA PRO A 56 -0.39 6.34 -6.88
C PRO A 56 -1.17 6.78 -8.14
N HIS A 57 -1.16 5.95 -9.20
CA HIS A 57 -1.76 6.23 -10.51
C HIS A 57 -2.87 5.26 -10.94
N GLY A 58 -3.27 4.32 -10.07
CA GLY A 58 -4.38 3.41 -10.33
C GLY A 58 -5.46 3.69 -9.32
N GLY A 59 -6.61 4.19 -9.78
CA GLY A 59 -7.76 4.49 -8.96
C GLY A 59 -8.02 3.39 -7.93
N ILE A 60 -8.38 3.82 -6.73
CA ILE A 60 -9.17 3.03 -5.80
C ILE A 60 -10.31 2.36 -6.57
N GLN A 61 -10.16 1.07 -6.87
CA GLN A 61 -11.21 0.22 -7.44
C GLN A 61 -11.81 -0.62 -6.32
#